data_AF-A0A6L9SQH9-F1
#
_entry.id   AF-A0A6L9SQH9-F1
#
_cell.length_a   1.000
_cell.length_b   1.000
_cell.length_c   1.000
_cell.angle_alpha   90.00
_cell.angle_beta   90.00
_cell.angle_gamma   90.00
#
_symmetry.space_group_name_H-M   'P 1'
#
loop_
_entity.id
_entity.type
_entity.pdbx_description
1 polymer ?
#
loop_
_entity_poly.entity_id
_entity_poly.type
_entity_poly.pdbx_seq_one_letter_code
_entity_poly.pdbx_strand_id
1 'polypeptide(L)'
;MSVTPVKTLVVQTGDSGVPVLAEPVRLINPDGTPFTGASAAVTVDTLSGASSIGKAVMKASTGAGARTAIGAGTSNFSGAYGDLTGKPTIPTMPTAATLSGATTVGKAVMTAADAATARKAIGAGTSSFTGSYTDLTNKPTIPTAPTWATISGKPAAAAAIADLAAGADAAAIVTAVNKAFAALRTFGVIAK
;
A
#
# COMPACT_ATOMS: atom_id res chain seq x y z
N MET A 1 -70.36 55.36 60.20
CA MET A 1 -69.52 54.23 59.74
C MET A 1 -70.45 53.12 59.28
N SER A 2 -70.49 52.81 57.99
CA SER A 2 -71.30 51.71 57.46
C SER A 2 -70.48 50.42 57.59
N VAL A 3 -70.90 49.50 58.45
CA VAL A 3 -70.32 48.16 58.55
C VAL A 3 -70.87 47.29 57.44
N THR A 4 -70.00 46.81 56.54
CA THR A 4 -70.36 45.81 55.53
C THR A 4 -70.76 44.52 56.26
N PRO A 5 -71.95 43.94 56.01
CA PRO A 5 -72.36 42.71 56.68
C PRO A 5 -71.40 41.57 56.32
N VAL A 6 -70.79 40.96 57.33
CA VAL A 6 -69.98 39.74 57.17
C VAL A 6 -70.93 38.54 57.18
N LYS A 7 -70.95 37.77 56.10
CA LYS A 7 -71.71 36.53 56.03
C LYS A 7 -70.82 35.39 56.53
N THR A 8 -71.00 34.99 57.78
CA THR A 8 -70.23 33.89 58.40
C THR A 8 -70.81 32.55 57.93
N LEU A 9 -69.99 31.70 57.30
CA LEU A 9 -70.38 30.31 57.04
C LEU A 9 -70.35 29.53 58.37
N VAL A 10 -71.50 29.02 58.79
CA VAL A 10 -71.62 28.17 59.97
C VAL A 10 -71.66 26.72 59.52
N VAL A 11 -70.67 25.93 59.92
CA VAL A 11 -70.67 24.48 59.77
C VAL A 11 -71.26 23.89 61.06
N GLN A 12 -72.42 23.26 60.98
CA GLN A 12 -73.09 22.62 62.11
C GLN A 12 -72.72 21.15 62.16
N THR A 13 -72.61 20.57 63.35
CA THR A 13 -72.49 19.11 63.48
C THR A 13 -73.88 18.50 63.27
N GLY A 14 -74.07 17.70 62.22
CA GLY A 14 -75.33 17.00 61.99
C GLY A 14 -75.55 15.86 62.98
N ASP A 15 -76.76 15.29 63.01
CA ASP A 15 -77.17 14.24 63.96
C ASP A 15 -76.28 12.98 63.93
N SER A 16 -75.53 12.79 62.84
CA SER A 16 -74.57 11.70 62.64
C SER A 16 -73.11 12.08 62.96
N GLY A 17 -72.87 13.25 63.56
CA GLY A 17 -71.52 13.75 63.88
C GLY A 17 -70.74 14.31 62.68
N VAL A 18 -71.33 14.28 61.48
CA VAL A 18 -70.73 14.81 60.25
C VAL A 18 -71.03 16.30 60.13
N PRO A 19 -70.02 17.17 59.92
CA PRO A 19 -70.26 18.59 59.72
C PRO A 19 -71.11 18.82 58.46
N VAL A 20 -72.27 19.44 58.61
CA VAL A 20 -73.19 19.85 57.54
C VAL A 20 -73.32 21.37 57.51
N LEU A 21 -73.44 21.92 56.30
CA LEU A 21 -73.69 23.35 56.11
C LEU A 21 -75.19 23.60 56.32
N ALA A 22 -75.52 24.64 57.10
CA ALA A 22 -76.92 24.97 57.43
C ALA A 22 -77.74 25.39 56.18
N GLU A 23 -77.08 25.78 55.10
CA GLU A 23 -77.68 26.10 53.81
C GLU A 23 -76.86 25.47 52.66
N PRO A 24 -77.47 25.14 51.50
CA PRO A 24 -76.74 24.68 50.32
C PRO A 24 -75.75 25.75 49.84
N VAL A 25 -74.45 25.46 49.91
CA VAL A 25 -73.41 26.36 49.39
C VAL A 25 -73.09 26.02 47.95
N ARG A 26 -73.13 27.01 47.06
CA ARG A 26 -72.61 26.91 45.70
C ARG A 26 -71.25 27.60 45.65
N LEU A 27 -70.24 26.89 45.16
CA LEU A 27 -68.95 27.51 44.85
C LEU A 27 -69.12 28.40 43.62
N ILE A 28 -68.77 29.66 43.79
CA ILE A 28 -68.73 30.67 42.74
C ILE A 28 -67.30 31.20 42.62
N ASN A 29 -66.92 31.60 41.42
CA ASN A 29 -65.70 32.37 41.20
C ASN A 29 -65.81 33.73 41.94
N PRO A 30 -64.68 34.43 42.20
CA PRO A 30 -64.70 35.77 42.80
C PRO A 30 -65.55 36.81 42.03
N ASP A 31 -65.87 36.54 40.77
CA ASP A 31 -66.73 37.35 39.92
C ASP A 31 -68.25 37.00 40.02
N GLY A 32 -68.61 36.03 40.87
CA GLY A 32 -70.00 35.62 41.08
C GLY A 32 -70.53 34.51 40.15
N THR A 33 -69.75 34.08 39.16
CA THR A 33 -70.16 33.01 38.24
C THR A 33 -70.04 31.61 38.88
N PRO A 34 -70.89 30.62 38.52
CA PRO A 34 -70.75 29.26 39.02
C PRO A 34 -69.36 28.69 38.72
N PHE A 35 -68.77 27.95 39.67
CA PHE A 35 -67.53 27.22 39.43
C PHE A 35 -67.81 26.06 38.45
N THR A 36 -67.77 26.36 37.14
CA THR A 36 -67.84 25.35 36.11
C THR A 36 -66.46 24.73 36.02
N GLY A 37 -66.31 23.46 36.41
CA GLY A 37 -65.04 22.70 36.36
C GLY A 37 -64.47 22.48 34.96
N ALA A 38 -64.70 23.40 34.02
CA ALA A 38 -64.01 23.49 32.76
C ALA A 38 -62.55 23.89 33.04
N SER A 39 -61.75 22.89 33.43
CA SER A 39 -60.31 22.90 33.23
C SER A 39 -60.05 23.44 31.83
N ALA A 40 -59.38 24.59 31.72
CA ALA A 40 -58.94 25.12 30.44
C ALA A 40 -58.26 23.96 29.69
N ALA A 41 -58.67 23.72 28.43
CA ALA A 41 -58.17 22.58 27.67
C ALA A 41 -56.64 22.54 27.75
N VAL A 42 -56.09 21.40 28.19
CA VAL A 42 -54.64 21.25 28.33
C VAL A 42 -54.04 21.38 26.94
N THR A 43 -53.26 22.44 26.73
CA THR A 43 -52.50 22.66 25.50
C THR A 43 -51.01 22.47 25.76
N VAL A 44 -50.23 22.24 24.71
CA VAL A 44 -48.76 22.12 24.81
C VAL A 44 -48.14 23.36 25.47
N ASP A 45 -48.75 24.53 25.29
CA ASP A 45 -48.27 25.77 25.90
C ASP A 45 -48.44 25.77 27.43
N THR A 46 -49.49 25.11 27.94
CA THR A 46 -49.81 25.00 29.38
C THR A 46 -49.01 23.94 30.14
N LEU A 47 -48.18 23.12 29.47
CA LEU A 47 -47.33 22.14 30.12
C LEU A 47 -46.23 22.85 30.94
N SER A 48 -46.37 22.84 32.26
CA SER A 48 -45.34 23.31 33.20
C SER A 48 -44.17 22.34 33.22
N GLY A 49 -42.95 22.86 33.30
CA GLY A 49 -41.72 22.06 33.30
C GLY A 49 -41.20 21.61 31.92
N ALA A 50 -42.00 21.71 30.85
CA ALA A 50 -41.53 21.43 29.49
C ALA A 50 -40.65 22.56 28.95
N SER A 51 -39.52 22.22 28.34
CA SER A 51 -38.63 23.19 27.68
C SER A 51 -39.27 23.79 26.42
N SER A 52 -38.75 24.92 25.97
CA SER A 52 -39.16 25.55 24.70
C SER A 52 -39.01 24.59 23.52
N ILE A 53 -37.91 23.83 23.46
CA ILE A 53 -37.66 22.81 22.44
C ILE A 53 -38.68 21.67 22.55
N GLY A 54 -38.95 21.16 23.76
CA GLY A 54 -39.93 20.08 23.96
C GLY A 54 -41.33 20.48 23.50
N LYS A 55 -41.75 21.72 23.82
CA LYS A 55 -43.02 22.28 23.33
C LYS A 55 -43.04 22.48 21.82
N ALA A 56 -41.94 22.94 21.22
CA ALA A 56 -41.84 23.13 19.78
C ALA A 56 -41.91 21.80 19.01
N VAL A 57 -41.24 20.76 19.52
CA VAL A 57 -41.30 19.40 18.96
C VAL A 57 -42.70 18.81 19.08
N MET A 58 -43.35 18.95 20.24
CA MET A 58 -44.71 18.43 20.46
C MET A 58 -45.77 19.16 19.62
N LYS A 59 -45.52 20.42 19.23
CA LYS A 59 -46.37 21.18 18.30
C LYS A 59 -46.07 20.90 16.82
N ALA A 60 -44.99 20.18 16.50
CA ALA A 60 -44.62 19.95 15.10
C ALA A 60 -45.57 18.95 14.43
N SER A 61 -46.18 19.37 13.31
CA SER A 61 -47.10 18.53 12.52
C SER A 61 -46.39 17.58 11.55
N THR A 62 -45.09 17.74 11.33
CA THR A 62 -44.29 16.94 10.41
C THR A 62 -42.91 16.64 10.98
N GLY A 63 -42.27 15.57 10.50
CA GLY A 63 -40.87 15.27 10.85
C GLY A 63 -39.90 16.41 10.47
N ALA A 64 -40.18 17.17 9.41
CA ALA A 64 -39.39 18.34 9.03
C ALA A 64 -39.52 19.48 10.05
N GLY A 65 -40.74 19.72 10.54
CA GLY A 65 -40.99 20.67 11.62
C GLY A 65 -40.26 20.28 12.92
N ALA A 66 -40.30 18.99 13.28
CA ALA A 66 -39.60 18.50 14.47
C ALA A 66 -38.08 18.66 14.35
N ARG A 67 -37.48 18.35 13.19
CA ARG A 67 -36.04 18.56 12.95
C ARG A 67 -35.63 20.03 13.02
N THR A 68 -36.48 20.92 12.50
CA THR A 68 -36.28 22.37 12.61
C THR A 68 -36.32 22.81 14.07
N ALA A 69 -37.28 22.30 14.86
CA ALA A 69 -37.43 22.64 16.27
C ALA A 69 -36.21 22.24 17.13
N ILE A 70 -35.53 21.14 16.79
CA ILE A 70 -34.29 20.72 17.48
C ILE A 70 -33.02 21.32 16.86
N GLY A 71 -33.13 22.19 15.86
CA GLY A 71 -31.98 22.78 15.17
C GLY A 71 -31.18 21.78 14.30
N ALA A 72 -31.72 20.60 14.03
CA ALA A 72 -31.07 19.58 13.19
C ALA A 72 -31.16 19.92 11.68
N GLY A 73 -31.85 20.99 11.32
CA GLY A 73 -32.07 21.42 9.92
C GLY A 73 -32.82 20.38 9.09
N THR A 74 -32.83 20.57 7.77
CA THR A 74 -33.16 19.51 6.81
C THR A 74 -31.87 18.82 6.45
N SER A 75 -31.32 17.95 7.32
CA SER A 75 -30.16 17.17 6.90
C SER A 75 -30.54 16.36 5.67
N ASN A 76 -30.02 16.77 4.52
CA ASN A 76 -30.14 16.07 3.23
C ASN A 76 -29.08 14.96 3.11
N PHE A 77 -28.43 14.58 4.22
CA PHE A 77 -27.47 13.50 4.24
C PHE A 77 -28.19 12.18 3.93
N SER A 78 -28.06 11.76 2.68
CA SER A 78 -28.55 10.49 2.11
C SER A 78 -27.73 9.28 2.57
N GLY A 79 -26.61 9.51 3.27
CA GLY A 79 -25.62 8.49 3.59
C GLY A 79 -24.51 8.37 2.55
N ALA A 80 -24.65 9.02 1.39
CA ALA A 80 -23.60 9.06 0.38
C ALA A 80 -22.47 10.02 0.79
N TYR A 81 -21.22 9.62 0.53
CA TYR A 81 -20.05 10.50 0.70
C TYR A 81 -20.17 11.80 -0.12
N GLY A 82 -20.96 11.77 -1.21
CA GLY A 82 -21.27 12.92 -2.04
C GLY A 82 -21.84 14.11 -1.28
N ASP A 83 -22.59 13.88 -0.19
CA ASP A 83 -23.30 14.93 0.55
C ASP A 83 -22.38 15.79 1.42
N LEU A 84 -21.14 15.33 1.65
CA LEU A 84 -20.18 16.05 2.49
C LEU A 84 -19.59 17.24 1.72
N THR A 85 -19.62 18.42 2.33
CA THR A 85 -18.84 19.60 1.89
C THR A 85 -17.45 19.58 2.54
N GLY A 86 -16.45 20.21 1.93
CA GLY A 86 -15.09 20.29 2.52
C GLY A 86 -14.34 18.96 2.54
N LYS A 87 -14.66 18.05 1.62
CA LYS A 87 -13.97 16.75 1.49
C LYS A 87 -12.47 16.96 1.22
N PRO A 88 -11.58 16.23 1.91
CA PRO A 88 -10.17 16.19 1.55
C PRO A 88 -10.01 15.73 0.08
N THR A 89 -9.01 16.26 -0.62
CA THR A 89 -8.64 15.72 -1.92
C THR A 89 -7.89 14.42 -1.70
N ILE A 90 -8.47 13.30 -2.16
CA ILE A 90 -7.76 12.02 -2.16
C ILE A 90 -6.74 12.08 -3.31
N PRO A 91 -5.43 11.89 -3.05
CA PRO A 91 -4.43 11.85 -4.10
C PRO A 91 -4.73 10.72 -5.09
N THR A 92 -4.55 11.00 -6.38
CA THR A 92 -4.63 9.97 -7.42
C THR A 92 -3.49 8.96 -7.26
N MET A 93 -3.74 7.70 -7.62
CA MET A 93 -2.69 6.68 -7.67
C MET A 93 -1.50 7.20 -8.50
N PRO A 94 -0.27 7.15 -7.97
CA PRO A 94 0.90 7.58 -8.72
C PRO A 94 1.12 6.67 -9.93
N THR A 95 1.54 7.27 -11.04
CA THR A 95 2.04 6.57 -12.23
C THR A 95 3.56 6.59 -12.24
N ALA A 96 4.19 5.80 -13.11
CA ALA A 96 5.64 5.89 -13.33
C ALA A 96 6.11 7.30 -13.68
N ALA A 97 5.28 8.10 -14.37
CA ALA A 97 5.61 9.47 -14.73
C ALA A 97 5.59 10.44 -13.52
N THR A 98 4.75 10.17 -12.52
CA THR A 98 4.55 11.06 -11.35
C THR A 98 5.37 10.65 -10.14
N LEU A 99 6.19 9.60 -10.25
CA LEU A 99 7.00 9.09 -9.15
C LEU A 99 8.20 10.01 -8.89
N SER A 100 8.06 10.87 -7.87
CA SER A 100 9.15 11.73 -7.40
C SER A 100 10.30 10.88 -6.83
N GLY A 101 11.54 11.24 -7.12
CA GLY A 101 12.74 10.49 -6.73
C GLY A 101 13.18 9.39 -7.72
N ALA A 102 12.35 9.01 -8.69
CA ALA A 102 12.76 8.09 -9.75
C ALA A 102 13.61 8.81 -10.82
N THR A 103 14.72 8.20 -11.23
CA THR A 103 15.55 8.70 -12.33
C THR A 103 14.81 8.60 -13.67
N THR A 104 15.29 9.31 -14.70
CA THR A 104 14.75 9.18 -16.07
C THR A 104 14.81 7.73 -16.56
N VAL A 105 15.92 7.04 -16.28
CA VAL A 105 16.09 5.61 -16.61
C VAL A 105 15.11 4.75 -15.84
N GLY A 106 14.96 4.94 -14.52
CA GLY A 106 14.02 4.17 -13.70
C GLY A 106 12.58 4.31 -14.18
N LYS A 107 12.16 5.53 -14.55
CA LYS A 107 10.84 5.75 -15.15
C LYS A 107 10.68 5.03 -16.48
N ALA A 108 11.67 5.15 -17.38
CA ALA A 108 11.64 4.50 -18.68
C ALA A 108 11.58 2.97 -18.59
N VAL A 109 12.31 2.36 -17.64
CA VAL A 109 12.25 0.92 -17.36
C VAL A 109 10.87 0.51 -16.84
N MET A 110 10.29 1.28 -15.91
CA MET A 110 8.98 0.95 -15.32
C MET A 110 7.82 1.07 -16.32
N THR A 111 7.99 1.89 -17.36
CA THR A 111 7.02 2.04 -18.46
C THR A 111 7.32 1.15 -19.67
N ALA A 112 8.41 0.37 -19.65
CA ALA A 112 8.81 -0.42 -20.80
C ALA A 112 7.77 -1.52 -21.09
N ALA A 113 7.28 -1.58 -22.33
CA ALA A 113 6.30 -2.58 -22.75
C ALA A 113 6.91 -3.98 -22.87
N ASP A 114 8.23 -4.06 -23.07
CA ASP A 114 8.96 -5.31 -23.25
C ASP A 114 10.42 -5.21 -22.77
N ALA A 115 11.08 -6.36 -22.74
CA ALA A 115 12.47 -6.47 -22.31
C ALA A 115 13.45 -5.73 -23.24
N ALA A 116 13.14 -5.57 -24.54
CA ALA A 116 14.01 -4.85 -25.47
C ALA A 116 14.02 -3.34 -25.17
N THR A 117 12.85 -2.79 -24.88
CA THR A 117 12.64 -1.40 -24.47
C THR A 117 13.28 -1.13 -23.11
N ALA A 118 13.14 -2.05 -22.16
CA ALA A 118 13.80 -1.94 -20.85
C ALA A 118 15.34 -1.96 -20.98
N ARG A 119 15.90 -2.85 -21.81
CA ARG A 119 17.35 -2.89 -22.09
C ARG A 119 17.84 -1.59 -22.73
N LYS A 120 17.13 -1.08 -23.73
CA LYS A 120 17.44 0.21 -24.36
C LYS A 120 17.44 1.34 -23.33
N ALA A 121 16.48 1.36 -22.40
CA ALA A 121 16.37 2.39 -21.36
C ALA A 121 17.58 2.43 -20.42
N ILE A 122 18.18 1.28 -20.10
CA ILE A 122 19.42 1.21 -19.30
C ILE A 122 20.71 1.29 -20.14
N GLY A 123 20.60 1.56 -21.45
CA GLY A 123 21.74 1.56 -22.37
C GLY A 123 22.35 0.17 -22.62
N ALA A 124 21.65 -0.90 -22.25
CA ALA A 124 22.06 -2.26 -22.59
C ALA A 124 21.76 -2.53 -24.07
N GLY A 125 22.78 -2.96 -24.81
CA GLY A 125 22.58 -3.51 -26.15
C GLY A 125 21.74 -4.79 -26.11
N THR A 126 21.28 -5.23 -27.28
CA THR A 126 20.82 -6.61 -27.45
C THR A 126 22.06 -7.50 -27.41
N SER A 127 22.30 -8.18 -26.28
CA SER A 127 23.36 -9.19 -26.25
C SER A 127 22.97 -10.31 -27.21
N SER A 128 23.65 -10.39 -28.34
CA SER A 128 23.57 -11.54 -29.26
C SER A 128 24.53 -12.66 -28.84
N PHE A 129 25.11 -12.58 -27.64
CA PHE A 129 25.99 -13.60 -27.10
C PHE A 129 25.16 -14.81 -26.66
N THR A 130 25.27 -15.90 -27.41
CA THR A 130 24.64 -17.20 -27.14
C THR A 130 25.38 -18.00 -26.06
N GLY A 131 26.52 -17.51 -25.59
CA GLY A 131 27.46 -18.25 -24.74
C GLY A 131 28.59 -18.91 -25.53
N SER A 132 28.49 -18.97 -26.86
CA SER A 132 29.54 -19.54 -27.71
C SER A 132 30.71 -18.57 -27.91
N TYR A 133 31.94 -19.08 -27.83
CA TYR A 133 33.15 -18.33 -28.20
C TYR A 133 33.10 -17.79 -29.64
N THR A 134 32.33 -18.43 -30.53
CA THR A 134 32.17 -18.01 -31.92
C THR A 134 31.58 -16.61 -32.07
N ASP A 135 30.75 -16.18 -31.11
CA ASP A 135 30.01 -14.92 -31.14
C ASP A 135 30.89 -13.70 -30.85
N LEU A 136 32.11 -13.92 -30.33
CA LEU A 136 33.04 -12.85 -30.05
C LEU A 136 33.60 -12.29 -31.36
N THR A 137 33.47 -10.99 -31.54
CA THR A 137 34.25 -10.23 -32.54
C THR A 137 35.67 -10.01 -32.01
N ASN A 138 36.66 -9.85 -32.89
CA ASN A 138 38.06 -9.60 -32.51
C ASN A 138 38.70 -10.72 -31.66
N LYS A 139 38.45 -11.99 -32.03
CA LYS A 139 39.10 -13.13 -31.40
C LYS A 139 40.61 -13.10 -31.65
N PRO A 140 41.45 -13.36 -30.63
CA PRO A 140 42.87 -13.58 -30.86
C PRO A 140 43.06 -14.79 -31.79
N THR A 141 43.95 -14.65 -32.77
CA THR A 141 44.39 -15.78 -33.59
C THR A 141 45.28 -16.67 -32.74
N ILE A 142 44.82 -17.88 -32.42
CA ILE A 142 45.65 -18.88 -31.73
C ILE A 142 46.59 -19.50 -32.77
N PRO A 143 47.92 -19.35 -32.65
CA PRO A 143 48.85 -19.99 -33.57
C PRO A 143 48.71 -21.52 -33.51
N THR A 144 48.85 -22.17 -34.66
CA THR A 144 48.96 -23.64 -34.70
C THR A 144 50.17 -24.10 -33.89
N ALA A 145 50.05 -25.22 -33.19
CA ALA A 145 51.18 -25.82 -32.49
C ALA A 145 52.36 -26.03 -33.47
N PRO A 146 53.59 -25.63 -33.11
CA PRO A 146 54.74 -25.79 -33.98
C PRO A 146 55.02 -27.27 -34.21
N THR A 147 55.41 -27.62 -35.43
CA THR A 147 55.93 -28.95 -35.74
C THR A 147 57.46 -28.93 -35.66
N TRP A 148 58.11 -30.10 -35.56
CA TRP A 148 59.57 -30.17 -35.64
C TRP A 148 60.12 -29.54 -36.93
N ALA A 149 59.34 -29.44 -38.02
CA ALA A 149 59.81 -28.78 -39.23
C ALA A 149 59.92 -27.25 -39.08
N THR A 150 59.10 -26.63 -38.23
CA THR A 150 58.92 -25.17 -38.14
C THR A 150 59.67 -24.50 -36.99
N ILE A 151 60.37 -25.26 -36.14
CA ILE A 151 61.13 -24.71 -35.02
C ILE A 151 62.47 -24.15 -35.51
N SER A 152 62.70 -22.84 -35.32
CA SER A 152 63.99 -22.21 -35.59
C SER A 152 65.03 -22.63 -34.54
N GLY A 153 66.28 -22.88 -34.95
CA GLY A 153 67.36 -23.30 -34.04
C GLY A 153 67.30 -24.76 -33.59
N LYS A 154 66.40 -25.58 -34.15
CA LYS A 154 66.36 -27.01 -33.89
C LYS A 154 67.64 -27.71 -34.40
N PRO A 155 68.13 -28.76 -33.72
CA PRO A 155 69.17 -29.62 -34.26
C PRO A 155 68.75 -30.19 -35.62
N ALA A 156 69.69 -30.24 -36.57
CA ALA A 156 69.52 -31.01 -37.81
C ALA A 156 69.25 -32.48 -37.44
N ALA A 157 68.53 -33.24 -38.27
CA ALA A 157 68.30 -34.66 -38.00
C ALA A 157 69.63 -35.40 -37.77
N ALA A 158 69.70 -36.25 -36.74
CA ALA A 158 70.90 -37.01 -36.45
C ALA A 158 71.21 -37.92 -37.64
N ALA A 159 72.48 -38.04 -38.01
CA ALA A 159 72.89 -39.05 -38.98
C ALA A 159 72.50 -40.43 -38.46
N ALA A 160 71.92 -41.26 -39.33
CA ALA A 160 71.58 -42.64 -38.96
C ALA A 160 72.85 -43.38 -38.51
N ILE A 161 72.79 -43.96 -37.32
CA ILE A 161 73.81 -44.90 -36.84
C ILE A 161 73.34 -46.28 -37.29
N ALA A 162 74.13 -46.93 -38.15
CA ALA A 162 73.81 -48.28 -38.60
C ALA A 162 73.92 -49.26 -37.42
N ASP A 163 73.05 -50.27 -37.42
CA ASP A 163 73.08 -51.32 -36.42
C ASP A 163 74.38 -52.12 -36.50
N LEU A 164 74.83 -52.62 -35.34
CA LEU A 164 75.99 -53.49 -35.27
C LEU A 164 75.63 -54.87 -35.83
N ALA A 165 76.48 -55.41 -36.71
CA ALA A 165 76.29 -56.74 -37.27
C ALA A 165 76.29 -57.82 -36.17
N ALA A 166 75.48 -58.85 -36.34
CA ALA A 166 75.47 -60.00 -35.43
C ALA A 166 76.85 -60.70 -35.46
N GLY A 167 77.43 -60.94 -34.27
CA GLY A 167 78.73 -61.58 -34.14
C GLY A 167 79.94 -60.65 -34.39
N ALA A 168 79.74 -59.33 -34.38
CA ALA A 168 80.83 -58.36 -34.50
C ALA A 168 81.92 -58.60 -33.45
N ASP A 169 83.18 -58.52 -33.88
CA ASP A 169 84.34 -58.63 -32.99
C ASP A 169 84.52 -57.38 -32.11
N ALA A 170 85.44 -57.47 -31.15
CA ALA A 170 85.71 -56.38 -30.22
C ALA A 170 86.15 -55.07 -30.93
N ALA A 171 86.87 -55.16 -32.04
CA ALA A 171 87.34 -53.99 -32.78
C ALA A 171 86.18 -53.26 -33.49
N ALA A 172 85.27 -54.03 -34.09
CA ALA A 172 84.05 -53.51 -34.70
C ALA A 172 83.11 -52.88 -33.65
N ILE A 173 82.97 -53.50 -32.47
CA ILE A 173 82.18 -52.94 -31.35
C ILE A 173 82.74 -51.57 -30.92
N VAL A 174 84.04 -51.47 -30.65
CA VAL A 174 84.68 -50.22 -30.22
C VAL A 174 84.49 -49.11 -31.26
N THR A 175 84.61 -49.46 -32.54
CA THR A 175 84.39 -48.53 -33.65
C THR A 175 82.95 -48.01 -33.67
N ALA A 176 81.95 -48.88 -33.54
CA ALA A 176 80.55 -48.50 -33.54
C ALA A 176 80.18 -47.60 -32.33
N VAL A 177 80.67 -47.93 -31.14
CA VAL A 177 80.43 -47.15 -29.91
C VAL A 177 81.04 -45.75 -30.02
N ASN A 178 82.29 -45.64 -30.50
CA ASN A 178 82.92 -44.34 -30.70
C ASN A 178 82.18 -43.48 -31.73
N LYS A 179 81.68 -44.10 -32.81
CA LYS A 179 80.85 -43.43 -33.82
C LYS A 179 79.53 -42.93 -33.22
N ALA A 180 78.88 -43.74 -32.38
CA ALA A 180 77.66 -43.33 -31.70
C ALA A 180 77.88 -42.16 -30.73
N PHE A 181 78.94 -42.20 -29.91
CA PHE A 181 79.27 -41.09 -29.02
C PHE A 181 79.65 -39.82 -29.80
N ALA A 182 80.36 -39.93 -30.91
CA ALA A 182 80.63 -38.79 -31.78
C ALA A 182 79.34 -38.16 -32.33
N ALA A 183 78.38 -38.98 -32.78
CA ALA A 183 77.08 -38.50 -33.23
C ALA A 183 76.28 -37.80 -32.11
N LEU A 184 76.27 -38.37 -30.89
CA LEU A 184 75.60 -37.78 -29.73
C LEU A 184 76.22 -36.44 -29.29
N ARG A 185 77.55 -36.31 -29.35
CA ARG A 185 78.26 -35.02 -29.11
C ARG A 185 77.93 -33.99 -30.17
N THR A 186 77.88 -34.39 -31.44
CA THR A 186 77.48 -33.51 -32.56
C THR A 186 76.05 -33.02 -32.39
N PHE A 187 75.15 -33.87 -31.90
CA PHE A 187 73.76 -33.52 -31.63
C PHE A 187 73.58 -32.76 -30.30
N GLY A 188 74.65 -32.59 -29.51
CA GLY A 188 74.61 -31.88 -28.22
C GLY A 188 73.88 -32.64 -27.11
N VAL A 189 73.69 -33.96 -27.25
CA VAL A 189 73.08 -34.80 -26.20
C VAL A 189 74.04 -35.02 -25.04
N ILE A 190 75.34 -35.09 -25.32
CA ILE A 190 76.42 -35.24 -24.34
C ILE A 190 77.52 -34.20 -24.60
N ALA A 191 78.25 -33.84 -23.55
CA ALA A 191 79.35 -32.88 -23.64
C ALA A 191 80.47 -33.34 -24.59
N LYS A 192 81.12 -32.37 -25.23
CA LYS A 192 82.26 -32.61 -26.12
C LYS A 192 83.50 -33.02 -25.36
#